data_AF-A0AAD2WFC6-F1
#
_entry.id   AF-A0AAD2WFC6-F1
#
_cell.length_a   1.000
_cell.length_b   1.000
_cell.length_c   1.000
_cell.angle_alpha   90.00
_cell.angle_beta   90.00
_cell.angle_gamma   90.00
#
_symmetry.space_group_name_H-M   'P 1'
#
loop_
_entity.id
_entity.type
_entity.pdbx_description
1 polymer ?
#
loop_
_entity_poly.entity_id
_entity_poly.type
_entity_poly.pdbx_seq_one_letter_code
_entity_poly.pdbx_strand_id
1 'polypeptide(L)'
;MSEKVVYEKHPVTAERKAELRQKGYKIIDAQFAPEGYEHPEPLKVRGDKPSKGLKVDEIKAKLTEKGVQFDEKAERPALAELLDKADQE
;
A
#
# COMPACT_ATOMS: atom_id res chain seq x y z
N MET A 1 22.13 -5.20 -21.01
CA MET A 1 21.04 -4.27 -20.67
C MET A 1 20.37 -4.80 -19.42
N SER A 2 20.36 -4.03 -18.33
CA SER A 2 19.83 -4.48 -17.04
C SER A 2 18.30 -4.46 -17.08
N GLU A 3 17.68 -5.55 -17.54
CA GLU A 3 16.22 -5.72 -17.48
C GLU A 3 15.77 -5.67 -16.02
N LYS A 4 14.94 -4.67 -15.68
CA LYS A 4 14.40 -4.57 -14.32
C LYS A 4 13.27 -5.59 -14.17
N VAL A 5 13.50 -6.62 -13.37
CA VAL A 5 12.48 -7.62 -13.04
C VAL A 5 11.63 -7.10 -11.90
N VAL A 6 10.31 -7.26 -12.02
CA VAL A 6 9.30 -6.95 -11.02
C VAL A 6 8.58 -8.22 -10.62
N TYR A 7 8.56 -8.52 -9.33
CA TYR A 7 7.83 -9.66 -8.78
C TYR A 7 6.47 -9.20 -8.23
N GLU A 8 5.38 -9.66 -8.83
CA GLU A 8 3.99 -9.36 -8.42
C GLU A 8 3.19 -10.66 -8.28
N LYS A 9 2.27 -10.72 -7.31
CA LYS A 9 1.39 -11.89 -7.11
C LYS A 9 0.39 -11.99 -8.27
N HIS A 10 0.42 -13.08 -9.05
CA HIS A 10 -0.61 -13.31 -10.07
C HIS A 10 -1.94 -13.77 -9.44
N PRO A 11 -3.09 -13.39 -10.04
CA PRO A 11 -3.24 -12.66 -11.31
C PRO A 11 -3.02 -11.15 -11.18
N VAL A 12 -2.13 -10.61 -12.01
CA VAL A 12 -1.96 -9.15 -12.16
C VAL A 12 -3.10 -8.57 -13.01
N THR A 13 -3.66 -7.43 -12.59
CA THR A 13 -4.68 -6.73 -13.38
C THR A 13 -4.08 -6.25 -14.71
N ALA A 14 -4.92 -6.16 -15.75
CA ALA A 14 -4.46 -5.75 -17.08
C ALA A 14 -3.80 -4.37 -17.09
N GLU A 15 -4.34 -3.42 -16.32
CA GLU A 15 -3.78 -2.07 -16.15
C GLU A 15 -2.37 -2.12 -15.55
N ARG A 16 -2.19 -2.83 -14.44
CA ARG A 16 -0.91 -2.95 -13.74
C ARG A 16 0.15 -3.61 -14.61
N LYS A 17 -0.26 -4.64 -15.34
CA LYS A 17 0.57 -5.38 -16.29
C LYS A 17 0.96 -4.51 -17.50
N ALA A 18 0.10 -3.62 -17.95
CA ALA A 18 0.40 -2.66 -19.02
C ALA A 18 1.40 -1.59 -18.54
N GLU A 19 1.19 -0.99 -17.36
CA GLU A 19 2.09 0.01 -16.79
C GLU A 19 3.50 -0.55 -16.58
N LEU A 20 3.62 -1.75 -16.00
CA LEU A 20 4.91 -2.40 -15.75
C LEU A 20 5.63 -2.73 -17.07
N ARG A 21 4.92 -3.24 -18.09
CA ARG A 21 5.54 -3.48 -19.40
C ARG A 21 5.90 -2.19 -20.14
N GLN A 22 5.09 -1.15 -20.04
CA GLN A 22 5.36 0.14 -20.68
C GLN A 22 6.63 0.78 -20.12
N LYS A 23 6.90 0.60 -18.83
CA LYS A 23 8.13 1.04 -18.17
C LYS A 23 9.32 0.11 -18.43
N GLY A 24 9.14 -0.96 -19.20
CA GLY A 24 10.17 -1.93 -19.54
C GLY A 24 10.48 -2.96 -18.46
N TYR A 25 9.57 -3.18 -17.51
CA TYR A 25 9.73 -4.19 -16.46
C TYR A 25 9.28 -5.57 -16.92
N LYS A 26 10.02 -6.60 -16.48
CA LYS A 26 9.63 -8.01 -16.64
C LYS A 26 8.84 -8.46 -15.41
N ILE A 27 7.56 -8.75 -15.60
CA ILE A 27 6.66 -9.16 -14.51
C ILE A 27 6.79 -10.66 -14.29
N ILE A 28 7.27 -11.05 -13.11
CA ILE A 28 7.42 -12.44 -12.66
C ILE A 28 6.50 -12.64 -11.45
N ASP A 29 6.08 -13.88 -11.22
CA ASP A 29 5.26 -14.18 -10.05
C ASP A 29 6.06 -14.03 -8.74
N ALA A 30 5.42 -13.45 -7.72
CA ALA A 30 6.01 -13.25 -6.40
C ALA A 30 6.55 -14.53 -5.74
N GLN A 31 6.06 -15.72 -6.12
CA GLN A 31 6.59 -17.00 -5.65
C GLN A 31 8.06 -17.24 -6.06
N PHE A 32 8.53 -16.59 -7.13
CA PHE A 32 9.91 -16.68 -7.60
C PHE A 32 10.78 -15.52 -7.12
N ALA A 33 10.25 -14.63 -6.28
CA ALA A 33 11.02 -13.53 -5.73
C ALA A 33 12.08 -14.07 -4.75
N PRO A 34 13.35 -13.64 -4.85
CA PRO A 34 14.34 -13.94 -3.83
C PRO A 34 13.98 -13.23 -2.51
N GLU A 35 14.34 -13.84 -1.38
CA GLU A 35 14.18 -13.22 -0.06
C GLU A 35 14.96 -11.90 -0.02
N GLY A 36 14.26 -10.78 0.16
CA GLY A 36 14.86 -9.43 0.13
C GLY A 36 14.67 -8.66 -1.19
N TYR A 37 13.84 -9.13 -2.12
CA TYR A 37 13.48 -8.34 -3.31
C TYR A 37 12.70 -7.06 -2.93
N GLU A 38 13.32 -5.91 -3.14
CA GLU A 38 12.64 -4.61 -3.10
C GLU A 38 12.05 -4.26 -4.45
N HIS A 39 10.73 -4.12 -4.50
CA HIS A 39 10.04 -3.68 -5.71
C HIS A 39 10.43 -2.23 -6.03
N PRO A 40 10.98 -1.93 -7.22
CA PRO A 40 11.52 -0.60 -7.56
C PRO A 40 10.45 0.49 -7.67
N GLU A 41 9.17 0.10 -7.68
CA GLU A 41 8.04 1.00 -7.49
C GLU A 41 7.20 0.55 -6.29
N PRO A 42 6.79 1.44 -5.37
CA PRO A 42 5.81 1.05 -4.37
C PRO A 42 4.56 0.55 -5.11
N LEU A 43 4.11 -0.66 -4.78
CA LEU A 43 2.80 -1.15 -5.20
C LEU A 43 1.76 -0.17 -4.64
N LYS A 44 1.35 0.81 -5.44
CA LYS A 44 0.13 1.57 -5.17
C LYS A 44 -1.02 0.61 -5.34
N VAL A 45 -1.32 -0.12 -4.27
CA VAL A 45 -2.57 -0.87 -4.12
C VAL A 45 -3.67 0.19 -4.22
N ARG A 46 -4.23 0.37 -5.41
CA ARG A 46 -5.39 1.26 -5.61
C ARG A 46 -6.54 0.65 -4.81
N GLY A 47 -6.76 1.17 -3.60
CA GLY A 47 -7.87 0.75 -2.73
C GLY A 47 -7.51 0.47 -1.27
N ASP A 48 -6.25 0.62 -0.84
CA ASP A 48 -5.98 0.64 0.60
C ASP A 48 -6.31 2.02 1.14
N LYS A 49 -7.43 2.12 1.85
CA LYS A 49 -7.70 3.23 2.79
C LYS A 49 -6.41 3.52 3.57
N PRO A 50 -6.07 4.77 3.91
CA PRO A 50 -4.88 5.07 4.71
C PRO A 50 -4.82 4.27 6.01
N SER A 51 -5.97 3.80 6.52
CA SER A 51 -6.08 2.97 7.71
C SER A 51 -5.99 1.45 7.48
N LYS A 52 -5.94 0.99 6.23
CA LYS A 52 -5.84 -0.41 5.87
C LYS A 52 -4.37 -0.85 5.98
N GLY A 53 -4.15 -1.95 6.70
CA GLY A 53 -2.81 -2.44 7.05
C GLY A 53 -2.16 -1.78 8.28
N LEU A 54 -2.61 -0.60 8.73
CA LEU A 54 -2.06 0.06 9.91
C LEU A 54 -2.55 -0.55 11.24
N LYS A 55 -1.66 -0.62 12.23
CA LYS A 55 -2.01 -0.95 13.62
C LYS A 55 -2.70 0.24 14.30
N VAL A 56 -3.41 -0.01 15.40
CA VAL A 56 -4.08 1.03 16.20
C VAL A 56 -3.10 2.16 16.56
N ASP A 57 -1.89 1.82 16.97
CA ASP A 57 -0.84 2.77 17.34
C ASP A 57 -0.46 3.70 16.18
N GLU A 58 -0.29 3.15 14.98
CA GLU A 58 0.06 3.89 13.76
C GLU A 58 -1.11 4.79 13.31
N ILE A 59 -2.35 4.31 13.44
CA ILE A 59 -3.55 5.10 13.14
C ILE A 59 -3.66 6.28 14.11
N LYS A 60 -3.44 6.07 15.41
CA LYS A 60 -3.41 7.14 16.42
C LYS A 60 -2.32 8.16 16.12
N ALA A 61 -1.10 7.70 15.84
CA ALA A 61 0.01 8.58 15.47
C ALA A 61 -0.32 9.44 14.25
N LYS A 62 -0.91 8.84 13.21
CA LYS A 62 -1.37 9.56 12.00
C LYS A 62 -2.47 10.57 12.28
N LEU A 63 -3.44 10.22 13.12
CA LEU A 63 -4.51 11.14 13.52
C LEU A 63 -3.95 12.31 14.34
N THR A 64 -3.02 12.06 15.26
CA THR A 64 -2.35 13.12 16.02
C THR A 64 -1.49 14.00 15.12
N GLU A 65 -0.76 13.42 14.17
CA GLU A 65 0.02 14.15 13.14
C GLU A 65 -0.88 15.05 12.29
N LYS A 66 -2.08 14.58 11.95
CA LYS A 66 -3.10 15.34 11.22
C LYS A 66 -3.88 16.32 12.12
N GLY A 67 -3.63 16.34 13.43
CA GLY A 67 -4.36 17.18 14.39
C GLY A 67 -5.83 16.77 14.61
N VAL A 68 -6.20 15.55 14.24
CA VAL A 68 -7.55 15.00 14.43
C VAL A 68 -7.67 14.48 15.86
N GLN A 69 -8.64 14.97 16.62
CA GLN A 69 -8.95 14.44 17.94
C GLN A 69 -9.67 13.09 17.83
N PHE A 70 -9.18 12.10 18.56
CA PHE A 70 -9.78 10.78 18.66
C PHE A 70 -9.77 10.30 20.10
N ASP A 71 -10.67 9.38 20.44
CA ASP A 71 -10.73 8.79 21.77
C ASP A 71 -9.70 7.66 21.91
N GLU A 72 -8.94 7.62 23.00
CA GLU A 72 -7.93 6.58 23.22
C GLU A 72 -8.55 5.18 23.44
N LYS A 73 -9.80 5.13 23.91
CA LYS A 73 -10.60 3.91 24.01
C LYS A 73 -11.35 3.57 22.71
N ALA A 74 -11.30 4.41 21.68
CA ALA A 74 -11.91 4.09 20.40
C ALA A 74 -11.29 2.83 19.81
N GLU A 75 -12.14 1.95 19.29
CA GLU A 75 -11.70 0.72 18.66
C GLU A 75 -11.02 1.03 17.32
N ARG A 76 -10.14 0.12 16.90
CA ARG A 76 -9.44 0.17 15.61
C ARG A 76 -10.31 0.63 14.43
N PRO A 77 -11.53 0.10 14.19
CA PRO A 77 -12.37 0.54 13.08
C PRO A 77 -12.79 2.02 13.16
N ALA A 78 -13.05 2.54 14.35
CA ALA A 78 -13.44 3.95 14.54
C ALA A 78 -12.27 4.89 14.25
N LEU A 79 -11.08 4.57 14.78
CA LEU A 79 -9.85 5.30 14.49
C LEU A 79 -9.50 5.24 12.99
N ALA A 80 -9.66 4.06 12.39
CA ALA A 80 -9.42 3.83 10.98
C ALA A 80 -10.31 4.70 10.07
N GLU A 81 -11.58 4.89 10.45
CA GLU A 81 -12.51 5.71 9.69
C GLU A 81 -12.23 7.21 9.84
N LEU A 82 -11.82 7.68 11.03
CA LEU A 82 -11.38 9.06 11.20
C LEU A 82 -10.16 9.36 10.33
N LEU A 83 -9.22 8.42 10.24
CA LEU A 83 -8.02 8.60 9.42
C LEU A 83 -8.34 8.56 7.92
N ASP A 84 -9.24 7.66 7.51
CA ASP A 84 -9.75 7.58 6.13
C ASP A 84 -10.43 8.89 5.72
N LYS A 85 -11.33 9.43 6.56
CA LYS A 85 -11.99 10.72 6.32
C LYS A 85 -11.00 11.89 6.28
N ALA A 86 -10.03 11.94 7.20
CA ALA A 86 -9.05 13.02 7.28
C ALA A 86 -7.98 13.01 6.18
N ASP A 87 -7.89 11.95 5.38
CA ASP A 87 -7.00 11.88 4.20
C ASP A 87 -7.74 12.11 2.88
N GLN A 88 -9.07 12.12 2.91
CA GLN A 88 -9.93 12.40 1.75
C GLN A 88 -10.28 13.89 1.59
N GLU A 89 -9.91 14.74 2.55
CA GLU A 89 -10.15 16.20 2.59
C GLU A 89 -8.85 16.98 2.35
#